data_AF-A0A3R9RRV3-F1
#
_entry.id   AF-A0A3R9RRV3-F1
#
_cell.length_a   1.000
_cell.length_b   1.000
_cell.length_c   1.000
_cell.angle_alpha   90.00
_cell.angle_beta   90.00
_cell.angle_gamma   90.00
#
_symmetry.space_group_name_H-M   'P 1'
#
loop_
_entity.id
_entity.type
_entity.pdbx_description
1 polymer ?
#
loop_
_entity_poly.entity_id
_entity_poly.type
_entity_poly.pdbx_seq_one_letter_code
_entity_poly.pdbx_strand_id
1 'polypeptide(L)'
;MKTVQLDQLKQQFPLIQTLQDYQETFWFNPHRYPLNEALAKVGLTEQDVKEAEARLARFAPYLAKVFPETQAQYGKIESALVKIA
;
A
#
# COMPACT_ATOMS: atom_id res chain seq x y z
N MET A 1 -14.04 25.59 -4.99
CA MET A 1 -14.22 24.28 -4.33
C MET A 1 -15.70 23.99 -4.24
N LYS A 2 -16.18 22.79 -4.58
CA LYS A 2 -17.58 22.41 -4.34
C LYS A 2 -17.78 22.24 -2.83
N THR A 3 -18.82 22.85 -2.29
CA THR A 3 -19.23 22.64 -0.89
C THR A 3 -19.64 21.18 -0.72
N VAL A 4 -18.98 20.47 0.20
CA VAL A 4 -19.33 19.09 0.53
C VAL A 4 -20.63 19.08 1.33
N GLN A 5 -21.68 18.44 0.82
CA GLN A 5 -22.94 18.27 1.55
C GLN A 5 -22.82 17.09 2.52
N LEU A 6 -22.30 17.37 3.71
CA LEU A 6 -21.95 16.35 4.69
C LEU A 6 -23.16 15.49 5.12
N ASP A 7 -24.32 16.10 5.34
CA ASP A 7 -25.51 15.36 5.76
C ASP A 7 -25.99 14.39 4.68
N GLN A 8 -25.93 14.80 3.41
CA GLN A 8 -26.25 13.93 2.28
C GLN A 8 -25.27 12.76 2.19
N LEU A 9 -23.97 13.01 2.42
CA LEU A 9 -22.96 11.95 2.43
C LEU A 9 -23.19 10.96 3.58
N LYS A 10 -23.55 11.42 4.78
CA LYS A 10 -23.88 10.52 5.91
C LYS A 10 -25.10 9.66 5.61
N GLN A 11 -26.11 10.22 4.96
CA GLN A 11 -27.30 9.46 4.55
C GLN A 11 -26.95 8.41 3.49
N GLN A 12 -26.14 8.76 2.49
CA GLN A 12 -25.74 7.86 1.42
C GLN A 12 -24.74 6.79 1.90
N PHE A 13 -23.87 7.16 2.83
CA PHE A 13 -22.81 6.30 3.37
C PHE A 13 -22.82 6.38 4.91
N PRO A 14 -23.70 5.62 5.59
CA PRO A 14 -23.83 5.66 7.06
C PRO A 14 -22.53 5.39 7.82
N LEU A 15 -21.59 4.65 7.20
CA LEU A 15 -20.25 4.42 7.74
C LEU A 15 -19.51 5.73 8.07
N ILE A 16 -19.79 6.83 7.37
CA ILE A 16 -19.19 8.13 7.64
C ILE A 16 -19.52 8.59 9.07
N GLN A 17 -20.73 8.35 9.56
CA GLN A 17 -21.11 8.71 10.93
C GLN A 17 -20.33 7.86 11.95
N THR A 18 -20.25 6.54 11.74
CA THR A 18 -19.44 5.63 12.56
C THR A 18 -17.97 6.08 12.68
N LEU A 19 -17.39 6.53 11.56
CA LEU A 19 -16.02 7.06 11.53
C LEU A 19 -15.89 8.39 12.29
N GLN A 20 -16.90 9.27 12.20
CA GLN A 20 -16.93 10.53 12.95
C GLN A 20 -17.09 10.33 14.46
N ASP A 21 -17.75 9.25 14.86
CA ASP A 21 -17.91 8.87 16.26
C ASP A 21 -16.69 8.13 16.82
N TYR A 22 -15.59 8.04 16.05
CA TYR A 22 -14.33 7.37 16.40
C TYR A 22 -14.50 5.91 16.81
N GLN A 23 -15.52 5.25 16.26
CA GLN A 23 -15.79 3.85 16.56
C GLN A 23 -14.82 2.96 15.79
N GLU A 24 -14.27 1.96 16.47
CA GLU A 24 -13.48 0.92 15.82
C GLU A 24 -14.32 0.28 14.71
N THR A 25 -13.77 0.30 13.50
CA THR A 25 -14.52 -0.01 12.28
C THR A 25 -13.78 -1.03 11.46
N PHE A 26 -14.46 -2.12 11.15
CA PHE A 26 -14.01 -3.08 10.14
C PHE A 26 -14.85 -2.92 8.87
N TRP A 27 -14.21 -2.60 7.74
CA TRP A 27 -14.88 -2.43 6.46
C TRP A 27 -14.50 -3.56 5.48
N PHE A 28 -15.46 -4.43 5.19
CA PHE A 28 -15.33 -5.41 4.11
C PHE A 28 -15.65 -4.73 2.77
N ASN A 29 -14.64 -4.54 1.92
CA ASN A 29 -14.86 -3.98 0.58
C ASN A 29 -15.77 -4.90 -0.27
N PRO A 30 -17.00 -4.48 -0.63
CA PRO A 30 -17.90 -5.28 -1.44
C PRO A 30 -17.49 -5.31 -2.93
N HIS A 31 -16.63 -4.39 -3.36
CA HIS A 31 -16.23 -4.21 -4.77
C HIS A 31 -14.82 -4.74 -5.02
N ARG A 32 -14.66 -6.06 -4.82
CA ARG A 32 -13.43 -6.76 -5.21
C ARG A 32 -13.52 -7.20 -6.66
N TYR A 33 -12.43 -7.03 -7.41
CA TYR A 33 -12.32 -7.45 -8.79
C TYR A 33 -11.50 -8.75 -8.90
N PRO A 34 -11.82 -9.62 -9.88
CA PRO A 34 -10.90 -10.65 -10.34
C PRO A 34 -9.55 -10.05 -10.78
N LEU A 35 -8.46 -10.81 -10.66
CA LEU A 35 -7.10 -10.32 -10.90
C LEU A 35 -6.94 -9.66 -12.28
N ASN A 36 -7.44 -10.29 -13.33
CA ASN A 36 -7.36 -9.77 -14.70
C ASN A 36 -8.05 -8.41 -14.86
N GLU A 37 -9.24 -8.24 -14.26
CA GLU A 37 -9.97 -6.96 -14.27
C GLU A 37 -9.25 -5.90 -13.43
N ALA A 38 -8.69 -6.29 -12.29
CA ALA A 38 -7.93 -5.40 -11.42
C ALA A 38 -6.67 -4.89 -12.12
N LEU A 39 -5.86 -5.77 -12.70
CA LEU A 39 -4.62 -5.41 -13.39
C LEU A 39 -4.85 -4.43 -14.54
N ALA A 40 -5.94 -4.60 -15.31
CA ALA A 40 -6.31 -3.67 -16.37
C ALA A 40 -6.64 -2.26 -15.85
N LYS A 41 -7.05 -2.12 -14.58
CA LYS A 41 -7.40 -0.84 -13.94
C LYS A 41 -6.24 -0.19 -13.19
N VAL A 42 -5.21 -0.94 -12.80
CA VAL A 42 -4.06 -0.44 -12.02
C VAL A 42 -3.20 0.53 -12.83
N GLY A 43 -3.07 0.30 -14.15
CA GLY A 43 -2.24 1.13 -15.02
C GLY A 43 -0.73 0.90 -14.87
N LEU A 44 -0.33 -0.14 -14.14
CA LEU A 44 1.05 -0.63 -14.02
C LEU A 44 1.08 -2.12 -14.35
N THR A 45 2.26 -2.58 -14.75
CA THR A 45 2.51 -3.94 -15.22
C THR A 45 3.50 -4.67 -14.30
N GLU A 46 3.61 -5.98 -14.48
CA GLU A 46 4.65 -6.78 -13.83
C GLU A 46 6.06 -6.31 -14.23
N GLN A 47 6.22 -5.76 -15.45
CA GLN A 47 7.50 -5.24 -15.91
C GLN A 47 7.93 -4.02 -15.09
N ASP A 48 7.00 -3.14 -14.73
CA ASP A 48 7.29 -1.99 -13.85
C ASP A 48 7.81 -2.46 -12.48
N VAL A 49 7.25 -3.55 -11.95
CA VAL A 49 7.69 -4.19 -10.70
C VAL A 49 9.12 -4.73 -10.85
N LYS A 50 9.40 -5.47 -11.93
CA LYS A 50 10.75 -6.02 -12.20
C LYS A 50 11.79 -4.93 -12.39
N GLU A 51 11.43 -3.82 -13.02
CA GLU A 51 12.34 -2.68 -13.19
C GLU A 51 12.63 -1.96 -11.88
N ALA A 52 11.64 -1.86 -10.98
CA ALA A 52 11.84 -1.36 -9.63
C ALA A 52 12.76 -2.27 -8.81
N GLU A 53 12.56 -3.59 -8.85
CA GLU A 53 13.44 -4.58 -8.23
C GLU A 53 14.88 -4.47 -8.76
N ALA A 54 15.05 -4.45 -10.09
CA ALA A 54 16.35 -4.32 -10.72
C ALA A 54 17.03 -2.99 -10.34
N ARG A 55 16.25 -1.91 -10.16
CA ARG A 55 16.78 -0.63 -9.67
C ARG A 55 17.32 -0.78 -8.25
N LEU A 56 16.58 -1.39 -7.33
CA LEU A 56 17.07 -1.65 -5.97
C LEU A 56 18.34 -2.50 -5.96
N ALA A 57 18.39 -3.55 -6.79
CA ALA A 57 19.58 -4.39 -6.91
C ALA A 57 20.83 -3.60 -7.38
N ARG A 58 20.67 -2.67 -8.33
CA ARG A 58 21.77 -1.79 -8.77
C ARG A 58 22.27 -0.86 -7.66
N PHE A 59 21.38 -0.39 -6.80
CA PHE A 59 21.72 0.51 -5.70
C PHE A 59 22.24 -0.21 -4.45
N ALA A 60 22.04 -1.52 -4.31
CA ALA A 60 22.44 -2.27 -3.13
C ALA A 60 23.93 -2.07 -2.74
N PRO A 61 24.92 -2.11 -3.66
CA PRO A 61 26.32 -1.86 -3.28
C PRO A 61 26.56 -0.45 -2.72
N TYR A 62 25.84 0.55 -3.25
CA TYR A 62 25.90 1.91 -2.73
C TYR A 62 25.27 2.00 -1.34
N LEU A 63 24.07 1.44 -1.17
CA LEU A 63 23.34 1.43 0.09
C LEU A 63 24.16 0.75 1.20
N ALA A 64 24.77 -0.40 0.92
CA ALA A 64 25.66 -1.10 1.85
C ALA A 64 26.83 -0.24 2.34
N LYS A 65 27.29 0.70 1.52
CA LYS A 65 28.40 1.60 1.83
C LYS A 65 27.96 2.84 2.60
N VAL A 66 26.82 3.43 2.23
CA VAL A 66 26.37 4.71 2.81
C VAL A 66 25.45 4.56 4.03
N PHE A 67 24.85 3.39 4.21
CA PHE A 67 24.00 3.04 5.36
C PHE A 67 24.57 1.82 6.08
N PRO A 68 25.35 2.00 7.16
CA PRO A 68 25.96 0.91 7.91
C PRO A 68 24.97 -0.19 8.35
N GLU A 69 23.74 0.19 8.68
CA GLU A 69 22.68 -0.75 9.08
C GLU A 69 22.28 -1.73 7.96
N THR A 70 22.52 -1.40 6.69
CA THR A 70 22.19 -2.25 5.55
C THR A 70 23.36 -3.16 5.13
N GLN A 71 24.55 -2.95 5.68
CA GLN A 71 25.77 -3.67 5.28
C GLN A 71 25.63 -5.19 5.47
N ALA A 72 25.06 -5.62 6.61
CA ALA A 72 24.84 -7.05 6.90
C ALA A 72 23.88 -7.72 5.89
N GLN A 73 23.02 -6.95 5.25
CA GLN A 73 22.10 -7.41 4.20
C GLN A 73 22.61 -7.13 2.79
N TYR A 74 23.88 -6.76 2.64
CA TYR A 74 24.50 -6.39 1.36
C TYR A 74 23.76 -5.24 0.66
N GLY A 75 23.23 -4.30 1.45
CA GLY A 75 22.52 -3.12 0.96
C GLY A 75 21.08 -3.38 0.52
N LYS A 76 20.55 -4.59 0.75
CA LYS A 76 19.11 -4.86 0.61
C LYS A 76 18.36 -4.25 1.79
N ILE A 77 17.16 -3.74 1.52
CA ILE A 77 16.27 -3.14 2.52
C ILE A 77 15.09 -4.10 2.67
N GLU A 78 15.24 -5.09 3.53
CA GLU A 78 14.23 -6.12 3.77
C GLU A 78 13.99 -6.36 5.26
N SER A 79 12.82 -6.93 5.56
CA SER A 79 12.40 -7.27 6.93
C SER A 79 12.27 -8.78 7.10
N ALA A 80 12.59 -9.29 8.28
CA ALA A 80 12.43 -10.70 8.59
C ALA A 80 10.93 -11.05 8.76
N LEU A 81 10.49 -12.14 8.13
CA LEU A 81 9.18 -12.71 8.38
C LEU A 81 9.25 -13.66 9.57
N VAL A 82 8.55 -13.32 10.66
CA VAL A 82 8.53 -14.10 11.90
C VAL A 82 7.10 -14.53 12.26
N LYS A 83 6.97 -15.70 12.88
CA LYS A 83 5.70 -16.18 13.42
C LYS A 83 5.40 -15.44 14.74
N ILE A 84 4.16 -14.96 14.87
CA ILE A 84 3.58 -14.53 16.15
C ILE A 84 2.85 -15.72 16.80
N ALA A 85 3.18 -16.00 18.06
CA ALA A 85 2.60 -17.10 18.84
C ALA A 85 1.39 -16.65 19.64
#